data_AF-A0A3A4YIY0-F1
#
_entry.id   AF-A0A3A4YIY0-F1
#
_cell.length_a   1.000
_cell.length_b   1.000
_cell.length_c   1.000
_cell.angle_alpha   90.00
_cell.angle_beta   90.00
_cell.angle_gamma   90.00
#
_symmetry.space_group_name_H-M   'P 1'
#
loop_
_entity.id
_entity.type
_entity.pdbx_description
1 polymer ?
#
loop_
_entity_poly.entity_id
_entity_poly.type
_entity_poly.pdbx_seq_one_letter_code
_entity_poly.pdbx_strand_id
1 'polypeptide(L)'
;MNNSKHLLIVTAVWTSIVYTACYVAIWLFPGVRDIFLTTALHAQVPLTSGPFTTGTFVAGLIVWNLITLLGVWLFAYLWKTIRS
;
A
#
# COMPACT_ATOMS: atom_id res chain seq x y z
N MET A 1 -15.17 18.39 10.27
CA MET A 1 -14.37 17.63 9.29
C MET A 1 -14.46 18.34 7.93
N ASN A 2 -13.74 19.46 7.76
CA ASN A 2 -13.83 20.29 6.54
C ASN A 2 -12.72 19.99 5.52
N ASN A 3 -11.88 18.97 5.79
CA ASN A 3 -10.63 18.77 5.07
C ASN A 3 -10.40 17.32 4.61
N SER A 4 -11.46 16.54 4.40
CA SER A 4 -11.35 15.15 3.90
C SER A 4 -10.58 15.07 2.58
N LYS A 5 -10.71 16.09 1.72
CA LYS A 5 -9.93 16.19 0.47
C LYS A 5 -8.43 16.30 0.73
N HIS A 6 -8.01 17.16 1.66
CA HIS A 6 -6.60 17.31 2.02
C HIS A 6 -6.04 16.03 2.66
N LEU A 7 -6.83 15.37 3.52
CA LEU A 7 -6.45 14.08 4.10
C LEU A 7 -6.20 13.03 3.01
N LEU A 8 -7.07 12.94 2.01
CA LEU A 8 -6.92 11.99 0.90
C LEU A 8 -5.70 12.33 0.03
N ILE A 9 -5.42 13.60 -0.25
CA ILE A 9 -4.23 14.01 -1.02
C ILE A 9 -2.94 13.64 -0.26
N VAL A 10 -2.86 13.99 1.02
CA VAL A 10 -1.71 13.63 1.88
C VAL A 10 -1.55 12.11 1.91
N THR A 11 -2.65 11.37 2.04
CA THR A 11 -2.65 9.90 2.02
C THR A 11 -2.10 9.35 0.70
N ALA A 12 -2.53 9.86 -0.45
CA ALA A 12 -2.05 9.40 -1.76
C ALA A 12 -0.55 9.66 -1.95
N VAL A 13 -0.08 10.87 -1.60
CA VAL A 13 1.34 11.23 -1.70
C VAL A 13 2.17 10.35 -0.77
N TRP A 14 1.74 10.20 0.48
CA TRP A 14 2.42 9.36 1.47
C TRP A 14 2.50 7.89 1.03
N THR A 15 1.37 7.32 0.60
CA THR A 15 1.29 5.94 0.14
C THR A 15 2.22 5.71 -1.05
N SER A 16 2.29 6.68 -1.97
CA SER A 16 3.18 6.58 -3.13
C SER A 16 4.66 6.59 -2.75
N ILE A 17 5.05 7.45 -1.81
CA ILE A 17 6.44 7.50 -1.29
C ILE A 17 6.79 6.18 -0.61
N VAL A 18 5.96 5.73 0.33
CA VAL A 18 6.20 4.49 1.10
C VAL A 18 6.22 3.28 0.18
N TYR A 19 5.25 3.15 -0.74
CA TYR A 19 5.22 2.05 -1.69
C TYR A 19 6.49 2.00 -2.55
N THR A 20 6.94 3.16 -3.05
CA THR A 20 8.17 3.25 -3.85
C THR A 20 9.40 2.80 -3.05
N ALA A 21 9.54 3.29 -1.81
CA ALA A 21 10.63 2.88 -0.93
C ALA A 21 10.61 1.37 -0.64
N CYS A 22 9.44 0.80 -0.34
CA CYS A 22 9.27 -0.64 -0.09
C CYS A 22 9.60 -1.47 -1.33
N TYR A 23 9.15 -1.04 -2.51
CA TYR A 23 9.41 -1.74 -3.76
C TYR A 23 10.91 -1.78 -4.08
N VAL A 24 11.61 -0.66 -3.93
CA VAL A 24 13.06 -0.57 -4.13
C VAL A 24 13.82 -1.39 -3.09
N ALA A 25 13.40 -1.37 -1.82
CA ALA A 25 14.02 -2.16 -0.77
C ALA A 25 13.94 -3.66 -1.06
N ILE A 26 12.78 -4.15 -1.51
CA ILE A 26 12.60 -5.57 -1.88
C ILE A 26 13.41 -5.92 -3.13
N TRP A 27 13.50 -4.99 -4.09
CA TRP A 27 14.30 -5.18 -5.29
C TRP A 27 15.80 -5.35 -4.96
N LEU A 28 16.33 -4.58 -4.02
CA LEU A 28 17.71 -4.70 -3.53
C LEU A 28 17.92 -5.91 -2.62
N PHE A 29 16.94 -6.25 -1.79
CA PHE A 29 17.01 -7.31 -0.78
C PHE A 29 15.87 -8.33 -0.94
N PRO A 30 15.96 -9.25 -1.90
CA PRO A 30 14.87 -10.18 -2.22
C PRO A 30 14.48 -11.11 -1.06
N GLY A 31 15.37 -11.37 -0.10
CA GLY A 31 15.07 -12.14 1.10
C GLY A 31 14.02 -11.49 2.03
N VAL A 32 13.89 -10.16 1.99
CA VAL A 32 12.88 -9.42 2.77
C VAL A 32 11.46 -9.74 2.30
N ARG A 33 11.28 -10.03 1.00
CA ARG A 33 9.99 -10.42 0.43
C ARG A 33 9.47 -11.72 1.05
N ASP A 34 10.33 -12.73 1.12
CA ASP A 34 9.93 -14.06 1.60
C ASP A 34 9.48 -13.99 3.06
N ILE A 35 10.26 -13.30 3.89
CA ILE A 35 9.91 -13.05 5.29
C ILE A 35 8.60 -12.27 5.37
N PHE A 36 8.45 -11.16 4.62
CA PHE A 36 7.22 -10.37 4.64
C PHE A 36 5.97 -11.17 4.23
N LEU A 37 6.08 -11.96 3.16
CA LEU A 37 4.97 -12.79 2.69
C LEU A 37 4.59 -13.85 3.71
N THR A 38 5.57 -14.53 4.30
CA THR A 38 5.33 -15.62 5.25
C THR A 38 4.89 -15.12 6.62
N THR A 39 5.50 -14.05 7.16
CA THR A 39 5.24 -13.58 8.53
C THR A 39 4.14 -12.54 8.64
N ALA A 40 4.05 -11.59 7.69
CA ALA A 40 3.05 -10.51 7.75
C ALA A 40 1.77 -10.89 7.00
N LEU A 41 1.90 -11.44 5.79
CA LEU A 41 0.76 -11.79 4.94
C LEU A 41 0.29 -13.23 5.09
N HIS A 42 0.99 -14.07 5.87
CA HIS A 42 0.66 -15.48 6.05
C HIS A 42 0.49 -16.24 4.72
N ALA A 43 1.29 -15.88 3.71
CA ALA A 43 1.22 -16.39 2.36
C ALA A 43 2.52 -17.12 1.97
N GLN A 44 2.39 -18.33 1.43
CA GLN A 44 3.51 -19.09 0.86
C GLN A 44 3.46 -18.99 -0.67
N VAL A 45 4.28 -18.11 -1.22
CA VAL A 45 4.32 -17.84 -2.67
C VAL A 45 5.74 -18.12 -3.18
N PRO A 46 5.94 -18.95 -4.23
CA PRO A 46 7.26 -19.23 -4.76
C PRO A 46 8.02 -17.94 -5.12
N LEU A 47 9.32 -17.89 -4.82
CA LEU A 47 10.16 -16.73 -5.13
C LEU A 47 10.21 -16.43 -6.65
N THR A 48 9.97 -17.43 -7.49
CA THR A 48 9.92 -17.34 -8.96
C THR A 48 8.67 -16.62 -9.51
N SER A 49 7.68 -16.28 -8.67
CA SER A 49 6.32 -15.88 -9.09
C SER A 49 6.17 -14.47 -9.66
N GLY A 50 7.23 -13.77 -10.06
CA GLY A 50 7.05 -12.53 -10.81
C GLY A 50 8.29 -11.63 -10.84
N PRO A 51 8.77 -11.22 -12.02
CA PRO A 51 9.85 -10.26 -12.09
C PRO A 51 9.40 -8.90 -11.56
N PHE A 52 10.21 -8.30 -10.68
CA PHE A 52 10.12 -6.89 -10.33
C PHE A 52 10.44 -6.08 -11.59
N THR A 53 9.40 -5.67 -12.30
CA THR A 53 9.47 -4.87 -13.51
C THR A 53 8.78 -3.54 -13.29
N THR A 54 9.07 -2.56 -14.13
CA THR A 54 8.38 -1.27 -14.13
C THR A 54 6.86 -1.43 -14.27
N GLY A 55 6.40 -2.44 -15.02
CA GLY A 55 4.97 -2.75 -15.15
C GLY A 55 4.33 -3.20 -13.84
N THR A 56 4.97 -4.10 -13.10
CA THR A 56 4.46 -4.57 -11.80
C THR A 56 4.55 -3.49 -10.73
N PHE A 57 5.56 -2.61 -10.80
CA PHE A 57 5.65 -1.42 -9.96
C PHE A 57 4.45 -0.48 -10.17
N VAL A 58 4.17 -0.08 -11.41
CA VAL A 58 3.07 0.87 -11.69
C VAL A 58 1.72 0.27 -11.33
N ALA A 59 1.49 -1.01 -11.68
CA ALA A 59 0.25 -1.70 -11.33
C ALA A 59 0.05 -1.75 -9.81
N GLY A 60 1.09 -2.11 -9.05
CA GLY A 60 1.02 -2.14 -7.60
C GLY A 60 0.83 -0.75 -6.99
N LEU A 61 1.53 0.28 -7.50
CA LEU A 61 1.39 1.66 -7.02
C LEU A 61 -0.05 2.17 -7.16
N ILE A 62 -0.70 1.87 -8.29
CA ILE A 62 -2.11 2.22 -8.52
C ILE A 62 -3.01 1.48 -7.53
N VAL A 63 -2.86 0.15 -7.42
CA VAL A 63 -3.69 -0.67 -6.54
C VAL A 63 -3.56 -0.25 -5.08
N TRP A 64 -2.35 -0.04 -4.59
CA TRP A 64 -2.10 0.39 -3.21
C TRP A 64 -2.69 1.76 -2.92
N ASN A 65 -2.52 2.74 -3.82
CA ASN A 65 -3.14 4.06 -3.65
C ASN A 65 -4.68 3.96 -3.57
N LEU A 66 -5.31 3.18 -4.45
CA LEU A 66 -6.75 2.98 -4.45
C LEU A 66 -7.24 2.36 -3.13
N ILE A 67 -6.60 1.28 -2.69
CA ILE A 67 -6.97 0.59 -1.44
C ILE A 67 -6.79 1.52 -0.23
N THR A 68 -5.67 2.24 -0.15
CA THR A 68 -5.41 3.14 0.99
C THR A 68 -6.37 4.32 1.00
N LEU A 69 -6.68 4.91 -0.16
CA LEU A 69 -7.66 5.99 -0.28
C LEU A 69 -9.06 5.53 0.17
N LEU A 70 -9.49 4.35 -0.26
CA LEU A 70 -10.77 3.76 0.16
C LEU A 70 -10.79 3.50 1.67
N GLY A 71 -9.71 2.95 2.22
CA GLY A 71 -9.58 2.70 3.66
C GLY A 71 -9.64 3.96 4.50
N VAL A 72 -8.90 5.01 4.12
CA VAL A 72 -8.91 6.31 4.84
C VAL A 72 -10.26 7.02 4.68
N TRP A 73 -10.89 6.94 3.51
CA TRP A 73 -12.23 7.46 3.31
C TRP A 73 -13.25 6.75 4.21
N LEU A 74 -13.22 5.41 4.25
CA LEU A 74 -14.10 4.62 5.11
C LEU A 74 -13.85 4.93 6.59
N PHE A 75 -12.59 5.03 7.01
CA PHE A 75 -12.24 5.44 8.37
C PHE A 75 -12.83 6.81 8.71
N ALA A 76 -12.67 7.82 7.85
CA ALA A 76 -13.23 9.15 8.06
C ALA A 76 -14.77 9.12 8.13
N TYR A 77 -15.42 8.29 7.30
CA TYR A 77 -16.87 8.07 7.34
C TYR A 77 -17.31 7.45 8.67
N LEU A 78 -16.70 6.33 9.08
CA LEU A 78 -17.02 5.63 10.32
C LEU A 78 -16.77 6.52 11.55
N TRP A 79 -15.68 7.28 11.56
CA TRP A 79 -15.37 8.21 12.64
C TRP A 79 -16.46 9.26 12.83
N LYS A 80 -17.05 9.75 11.74
CA LYS A 80 -18.17 10.69 11.79
C LYS A 80 -19.46 10.01 12.25
N THR A 81 -19.71 8.77 11.84
CA THR A 81 -20.97 8.05 12.09
C THR A 81 -21.05 7.43 13.48
N ILE A 82 -19.96 6.83 14.00
CA ILE A 82 -19.94 6.11 15.29
C ILE A 82 -19.85 7.08 16.50
N ARG A 83 -19.41 8.32 16.28
CA ARG A 83 -19.37 9.34 17.34
C ARG A 83 -20.76 9.92 17.69
N SER A 84 -21.84 9.40 17.12
CA SER A 84 -23.22 9.78 17.46
C SER A 84 -23.72 9.10 18.73
#